data_AF-A0A6L5FPW1-F1
#
_entry.id   AF-A0A6L5FPW1-F1
#
_cell.length_a   1.000
_cell.length_b   1.000
_cell.length_c   1.000
_cell.angle_alpha   90.00
_cell.angle_beta   90.00
_cell.angle_gamma   90.00
#
_symmetry.space_group_name_H-M   'P 1'
#
loop_
_entity.id
_entity.type
_entity.pdbx_description
1 polymer ?
#
loop_
_entity_poly.entity_id
_entity_poly.type
_entity_poly.pdbx_seq_one_letter_code
_entity_poly.pdbx_strand_id
1 'polypeptide(L)'
;MAHHDASTAWQHPVEITDSTRLRRRTLNVVLFLTVLSSPIAFIEPSPYEGMMALLLLASFIAGVTFDRKILPLVVLLLIWNAGLLLALMPVIDDQKAVIYSMVSIYLTVNAIIFACIVTTHCEERLAVIRTAYVLAAFIASVLGIIGYFQIAPPDVLLSAGRARSTFKDPNVFGPYLVLPILFLIQSIILRGLRLTSLLALGVILVALFLSFSRGAWGHSVLSAATMVALMFITTPSARFRARITVLTGAAGAAVAMLLGILLSLPAVTTMFEERATLVQSYDTGSSGRFTTQFRAWGQIFDYPNGMGPLQYARHFGLDPHNDYLNAFYANGWIGGVTYPTLVLVTLFVGFRALLVRTPWQPYLVAVYAAYFGTVSEGFIVGTEHWRHYYLLLGLVWGLSAATENARRAAIAGREFAALPR
;
A
#
# COMPACT_ATOMS: atom_id res chain seq x y z
N MET A 1 -31.38 23.86 -54.67
CA MET A 1 -32.28 24.21 -53.55
C MET A 1 -32.14 23.14 -52.49
N ALA A 2 -31.73 23.56 -51.28
CA ALA A 2 -31.68 22.86 -50.00
C ALA A 2 -30.84 21.56 -49.88
N HIS A 3 -29.57 21.73 -49.49
CA HIS A 3 -28.82 20.76 -48.69
C HIS A 3 -29.43 20.70 -47.28
N HIS A 4 -29.78 19.51 -46.81
CA HIS A 4 -30.19 19.28 -45.42
C HIS A 4 -28.95 19.09 -44.55
N ASP A 5 -28.63 20.11 -43.76
CA ASP A 5 -27.60 20.10 -42.73
C ASP A 5 -28.10 19.27 -41.53
N ALA A 6 -27.46 18.13 -41.27
CA ALA A 6 -27.76 17.24 -40.14
C ALA A 6 -26.74 17.45 -39.00
N SER A 7 -26.45 18.70 -38.66
CA SER A 7 -25.35 19.09 -37.76
C SER A 7 -25.79 19.69 -36.41
N THR A 8 -27.01 19.42 -35.95
CA THR A 8 -27.53 19.99 -34.68
C THR A 8 -28.32 19.00 -33.83
N ALA A 9 -27.80 17.79 -33.63
CA ALA A 9 -28.29 16.87 -32.60
C ALA A 9 -27.48 17.02 -31.29
N TRP A 10 -27.89 18.00 -30.48
CA TRP A 10 -27.87 17.97 -29.01
C TRP A 10 -26.57 17.59 -28.29
N GLN A 11 -25.61 18.51 -28.24
CA GLN A 11 -24.72 18.65 -27.08
C GLN A 11 -25.47 19.42 -25.98
N HIS A 12 -26.23 18.73 -25.13
CA HIS A 12 -26.57 19.29 -23.83
C HIS A 12 -25.40 19.01 -22.88
N PRO A 13 -24.62 20.02 -22.45
CA PRO A 13 -23.75 19.84 -21.31
C PRO A 13 -24.66 19.53 -20.11
N VAL A 14 -24.51 18.35 -19.52
CA VAL A 14 -25.15 18.03 -18.25
C VAL A 14 -24.75 19.12 -17.26
N GLU A 15 -25.69 19.98 -16.88
CA GLU A 15 -25.45 21.03 -15.89
C GLU A 15 -25.07 20.38 -14.56
N ILE A 16 -23.78 20.32 -14.27
CA ILE A 16 -23.29 19.87 -12.96
C ILE A 16 -23.65 20.95 -11.97
N THR A 17 -24.71 20.72 -11.20
CA THR A 17 -25.17 21.59 -10.12
C THR A 17 -24.05 21.93 -9.13
N ASP A 18 -24.06 23.16 -8.60
CA ASP A 18 -23.06 23.62 -7.63
C ASP A 18 -22.98 22.71 -6.39
N SER A 19 -24.11 22.13 -5.97
CA SER A 19 -24.18 21.17 -4.86
C SER A 19 -23.41 19.87 -5.16
N THR A 20 -23.36 19.42 -6.41
CA THR A 20 -22.59 18.24 -6.82
C THR A 20 -21.10 18.53 -6.85
N ARG A 21 -20.70 19.73 -7.31
CA ARG A 21 -19.31 20.18 -7.27
C ARG A 21 -18.80 20.33 -5.84
N LEU A 22 -19.60 20.92 -4.96
CA LEU A 22 -19.26 21.10 -3.55
C LEU A 22 -19.05 19.75 -2.86
N ARG A 23 -20.00 18.81 -2.99
CA ARG A 23 -19.88 17.45 -2.43
C ARG A 23 -18.61 16.73 -2.89
N ARG A 24 -18.33 16.81 -4.20
CA ARG A 24 -17.13 16.18 -4.79
C ARG A 24 -15.83 16.79 -4.24
N ARG A 25 -15.77 18.11 -4.13
CA ARG A 25 -14.62 18.86 -3.57
C ARG A 25 -14.41 18.54 -2.10
N THR A 26 -15.48 18.52 -1.30
CA THR A 26 -15.41 18.13 0.12
C THR A 26 -14.85 16.73 0.28
N LEU A 27 -15.33 15.75 -0.50
CA LEU A 27 -14.78 14.39 -0.46
C LEU A 27 -13.29 14.34 -0.84
N ASN A 28 -12.83 15.16 -1.82
CA ASN A 28 -11.40 15.23 -2.15
C ASN A 28 -10.57 15.80 -1.00
N VAL A 29 -11.06 16.84 -0.31
CA VAL A 29 -10.37 17.43 0.84
C VAL A 29 -10.27 16.42 1.98
N VAL A 30 -11.37 15.74 2.30
CA VAL A 30 -11.38 14.71 3.35
C VAL A 30 -10.46 13.55 2.98
N LEU A 31 -10.48 13.10 1.72
CA LEU A 31 -9.58 12.07 1.21
C LEU A 31 -8.11 12.50 1.33
N PHE A 32 -7.79 13.74 0.95
CA PHE A 32 -6.44 14.30 1.07
C PHE A 32 -5.97 14.27 2.52
N LEU A 33 -6.77 14.79 3.45
CA LEU A 33 -6.42 14.84 4.87
C LEU A 33 -6.33 13.45 5.50
N THR A 34 -7.15 12.50 5.05
CA THR A 34 -7.11 11.10 5.51
C THR A 34 -5.80 10.45 5.10
N VAL A 35 -5.39 10.58 3.83
CA VAL A 35 -4.11 10.04 3.38
C VAL A 35 -2.93 10.78 4.02
N LEU A 36 -3.04 12.11 4.18
CA LEU A 36 -1.99 12.92 4.80
C LEU A 36 -1.70 12.53 6.26
N SER A 37 -2.75 12.17 7.02
CA SER A 37 -2.64 11.75 8.44
C SER A 37 -2.22 10.30 8.63
N SER A 38 -2.15 9.50 7.56
CA SER A 38 -1.85 8.06 7.64
C SER A 38 -0.51 7.66 8.30
N PRO A 39 0.59 8.45 8.27
CA PRO A 39 1.83 8.06 8.94
C PRO A 39 1.81 8.29 10.46
N ILE A 40 0.80 8.96 11.01
CA ILE A 40 0.72 9.25 12.45
C ILE A 40 0.16 8.00 13.14
N ALA A 41 1.01 7.12 13.67
CA ALA A 41 0.61 5.84 14.28
C ALA A 41 1.15 5.65 15.71
N PHE A 42 1.99 6.56 16.21
CA PHE A 42 2.52 6.50 17.58
C PHE A 42 1.54 6.95 18.66
N ILE A 43 0.38 7.50 18.27
CA ILE A 43 -0.72 7.94 19.16
C ILE A 43 -1.94 7.05 18.90
N GLU A 44 -2.63 6.61 19.96
CA GLU A 44 -3.85 5.80 19.88
C GLU A 44 -5.00 6.39 20.70
N PRO A 45 -6.21 6.60 20.11
CA PRO A 45 -6.52 6.47 18.69
C PRO A 45 -5.75 7.51 17.87
N SER A 46 -5.31 7.15 16.66
CA SER A 46 -4.54 8.09 15.86
C SER A 46 -5.46 9.03 15.06
N PRO A 47 -4.95 10.18 14.60
CA PRO A 47 -5.70 11.08 13.73
C PRO A 47 -6.24 10.39 12.47
N TYR A 48 -5.55 9.36 11.95
CA TYR A 48 -5.99 8.61 10.79
C TYR A 48 -7.33 7.89 11.04
N GLU A 49 -7.53 7.29 12.21
CA GLU A 49 -8.79 6.58 12.53
C GLU A 49 -10.00 7.54 12.50
N GLY A 50 -9.85 8.72 13.10
CA GLY A 50 -10.88 9.75 13.06
C GLY A 50 -11.14 10.26 11.63
N MET A 51 -10.08 10.50 10.87
CA MET A 51 -10.20 10.95 9.47
C MET A 51 -10.85 9.89 8.57
N MET A 52 -10.61 8.61 8.83
CA MET A 52 -11.20 7.53 8.06
C MET A 52 -12.72 7.39 8.31
N ALA A 53 -13.16 7.62 9.54
CA ALA A 53 -14.60 7.73 9.85
C ALA A 53 -15.25 8.92 9.14
N LEU A 54 -14.57 10.08 9.12
CA LEU A 54 -15.02 11.24 8.35
C LEU A 54 -15.03 10.96 6.83
N LEU A 55 -14.07 10.18 6.32
CA LEU A 55 -14.02 9.79 4.92
C LEU A 55 -15.18 8.87 4.54
N LEU A 56 -15.56 7.93 5.41
CA LEU A 56 -16.75 7.11 5.23
C LEU A 56 -18.01 7.97 5.15
N LEU A 57 -18.20 8.89 6.11
CA LEU A 57 -19.34 9.80 6.12
C LEU A 57 -19.38 10.70 4.88
N ALA A 58 -18.25 11.30 4.52
CA ALA A 58 -18.12 12.13 3.33
C ALA A 58 -18.40 11.33 2.04
N SER A 59 -18.00 10.06 2.00
CA SER A 59 -18.29 9.17 0.87
C SER A 59 -19.78 8.90 0.72
N PHE A 60 -20.47 8.66 1.83
CA PHE A 60 -21.93 8.50 1.86
C PHE A 60 -22.64 9.78 1.38
N ILE A 61 -22.29 10.94 1.95
CA ILE A 61 -22.87 12.25 1.58
C ILE A 61 -22.61 12.60 0.10
N ALA A 62 -21.41 12.27 -0.40
CA ALA A 62 -21.04 12.49 -1.79
C ALA A 62 -21.66 11.48 -2.77
N GLY A 63 -22.37 10.45 -2.29
CA GLY A 63 -23.00 9.44 -3.13
C GLY A 63 -21.99 8.52 -3.81
N VAL A 64 -20.87 8.19 -3.15
CA VAL A 64 -19.92 7.20 -3.66
C VAL A 64 -20.65 5.87 -3.84
N THR A 65 -20.65 5.35 -5.06
CA THR A 65 -21.37 4.14 -5.41
C THR A 65 -20.55 2.89 -5.13
N PHE A 66 -21.25 1.80 -4.83
CA PHE A 66 -20.65 0.47 -4.71
C PHE A 66 -20.74 -0.26 -6.05
N ASP A 67 -19.61 -0.54 -6.69
CA ASP A 67 -19.58 -1.35 -7.91
C ASP A 67 -19.56 -2.84 -7.53
N ARG A 68 -20.52 -3.60 -8.06
CA ARG A 68 -20.62 -5.06 -7.88
C ARG A 68 -19.34 -5.84 -8.22
N LYS A 69 -18.44 -5.30 -9.04
CA LYS A 69 -17.14 -5.94 -9.37
C LYS A 69 -16.18 -5.97 -8.18
N ILE A 70 -16.41 -5.15 -7.16
CA ILE A 70 -15.65 -5.15 -5.90
C ILE A 70 -16.19 -6.23 -4.94
N LEU A 71 -17.36 -6.81 -5.19
CA LEU A 71 -17.98 -7.80 -4.30
C LEU A 71 -17.07 -8.99 -3.92
N PRO A 72 -16.24 -9.56 -4.82
CA PRO A 72 -15.32 -10.64 -4.43
C PRO A 72 -14.31 -10.21 -3.35
N LEU A 73 -13.82 -8.96 -3.38
CA LEU A 73 -12.98 -8.41 -2.30
C LEU A 73 -13.73 -8.42 -0.97
N VAL A 74 -14.95 -7.89 -0.98
CA VAL A 74 -15.79 -7.80 0.23
C VAL A 74 -16.04 -9.19 0.81
N VAL A 75 -16.42 -10.16 -0.03
CA VAL A 75 -16.69 -11.54 0.41
C VAL A 75 -15.45 -12.17 1.01
N LEU A 76 -14.28 -12.06 0.37
CA LEU A 76 -13.04 -12.63 0.90
C LEU A 76 -12.64 -11.98 2.23
N LEU A 77 -12.77 -10.65 2.36
CA LEU A 77 -12.51 -9.97 3.63
C LEU A 77 -13.51 -10.38 4.72
N LEU A 78 -14.79 -10.55 4.40
CA LEU A 78 -15.80 -11.02 5.36
C LEU A 78 -15.53 -12.45 5.81
N ILE A 79 -15.17 -13.37 4.90
CA ILE A 79 -14.81 -14.75 5.26
C ILE A 79 -13.56 -14.75 6.15
N TRP A 80 -12.56 -13.94 5.81
CA TRP A 80 -11.33 -13.82 6.62
C TRP A 80 -11.63 -13.33 8.04
N ASN A 81 -12.46 -12.29 8.20
CA ASN A 81 -12.88 -11.80 9.51
C ASN A 81 -13.82 -12.78 10.24
N ALA A 82 -14.62 -13.56 9.52
CA ALA A 82 -15.43 -14.61 10.16
C ALA A 82 -14.53 -15.69 10.79
N GLY A 83 -13.48 -16.12 10.09
CA GLY A 83 -12.47 -17.02 10.65
C GLY A 83 -11.79 -16.43 11.89
N LEU A 84 -11.40 -15.16 11.82
CA LEU A 84 -10.83 -14.41 12.95
C LEU A 84 -11.77 -14.36 14.17
N LEU A 85 -13.06 -14.05 13.97
CA LEU A 85 -14.03 -13.98 15.06
C LEU A 85 -14.31 -15.35 15.68
N LEU A 86 -14.33 -16.42 14.87
CA LEU A 86 -14.45 -17.79 15.39
C LEU A 86 -13.23 -18.18 16.23
N ALA A 87 -12.03 -17.83 15.76
CA ALA A 87 -10.77 -18.08 16.46
C ALA A 87 -10.60 -17.20 17.72
N LEU A 88 -11.27 -16.05 17.79
CA LEU A 88 -11.28 -15.16 18.95
C LEU A 88 -12.10 -15.75 20.11
N MET A 89 -13.19 -16.49 19.83
CA MET A 89 -14.14 -16.95 20.86
C MET A 89 -13.48 -17.63 22.07
N PRO A 90 -12.52 -18.58 21.91
CA PRO A 90 -11.87 -19.24 23.03
C PRO A 90 -10.96 -18.33 23.87
N VAL A 91 -10.59 -17.16 23.33
CA VAL A 91 -9.66 -16.20 23.95
C VAL A 91 -10.27 -14.79 24.04
N ILE A 92 -11.60 -14.71 24.11
CA ILE A 92 -12.33 -13.43 24.11
C ILE A 92 -12.04 -12.59 25.36
N ASP A 93 -11.64 -13.21 26.47
CA ASP A 93 -11.25 -12.54 27.70
C ASP A 93 -9.89 -11.82 27.56
N ASP A 94 -9.14 -12.10 26.50
CA ASP A 94 -7.91 -11.37 26.17
C ASP A 94 -8.22 -10.08 25.43
N GLN A 95 -8.20 -8.97 26.16
CA GLN A 95 -8.46 -7.63 25.62
C GLN A 95 -7.56 -7.30 24.41
N LYS A 96 -6.31 -7.77 24.36
CA LYS A 96 -5.42 -7.50 23.22
C LYS A 96 -5.88 -8.26 21.98
N ALA A 97 -6.36 -9.49 22.13
CA ALA A 97 -6.91 -10.28 21.02
C ALA A 97 -8.21 -9.65 20.48
N VAL A 98 -9.06 -9.12 21.38
CA VAL A 98 -10.26 -8.37 20.99
C VAL A 98 -9.90 -7.10 20.21
N ILE A 99 -8.95 -6.30 20.70
CA ILE A 99 -8.49 -5.09 20.00
C ILE A 99 -7.89 -5.44 18.64
N TYR A 100 -7.04 -6.47 18.56
CA TYR A 100 -6.48 -6.96 17.30
C TYR A 100 -7.60 -7.23 16.29
N SER A 101 -8.67 -7.90 16.74
CA SER A 101 -9.80 -8.28 15.89
C SER A 101 -10.63 -7.07 15.44
N MET A 102 -10.88 -6.12 16.34
CA MET A 102 -11.53 -4.85 16.01
C MET A 102 -10.74 -4.05 14.98
N VAL A 103 -9.40 -4.02 15.10
CA VAL A 103 -8.55 -3.34 14.12
C VAL A 103 -8.59 -4.05 12.77
N SER A 104 -8.62 -5.38 12.70
CA SER A 104 -8.78 -6.13 11.43
C SER A 104 -10.09 -5.81 10.72
N ILE A 105 -11.20 -5.71 11.46
CA ILE A 105 -12.51 -5.33 10.91
C ILE A 105 -12.47 -3.86 10.43
N TYR A 106 -11.91 -2.97 11.22
CA TYR A 106 -11.74 -1.57 10.85
C TYR A 106 -10.92 -1.41 9.55
N LEU A 107 -9.78 -2.11 9.44
CA LEU A 107 -8.94 -2.05 8.25
C LEU A 107 -9.62 -2.67 7.02
N THR A 108 -10.44 -3.70 7.20
CA THR A 108 -11.31 -4.25 6.17
C THR A 108 -12.25 -3.19 5.58
N VAL A 109 -12.90 -2.41 6.46
CA VAL A 109 -13.75 -1.28 6.03
C VAL A 109 -12.93 -0.26 5.25
N ASN A 110 -11.69 0.02 5.64
CA ASN A 110 -10.81 0.95 4.93
C ASN A 110 -10.53 0.51 3.49
N ALA A 111 -10.19 -0.77 3.27
CA ALA A 111 -9.95 -1.29 1.93
C ALA A 111 -11.19 -1.14 1.03
N ILE A 112 -12.38 -1.42 1.57
CA ILE A 112 -13.64 -1.30 0.82
C ILE A 112 -13.92 0.16 0.45
N ILE A 113 -13.75 1.09 1.40
CA ILE A 113 -13.95 2.53 1.14
C ILE A 113 -13.00 3.02 0.05
N PHE A 114 -11.70 2.70 0.13
CA PHE A 114 -10.74 3.09 -0.91
C PHE A 114 -11.10 2.49 -2.27
N ALA A 115 -11.52 1.23 -2.34
CA ALA A 115 -11.97 0.60 -3.58
C ALA A 115 -13.16 1.34 -4.20
N CYS A 116 -14.18 1.67 -3.40
CA CYS A 116 -15.36 2.38 -3.88
C CYS A 116 -15.00 3.80 -4.36
N ILE A 117 -14.21 4.55 -3.59
CA ILE A 117 -13.84 5.94 -3.91
C ILE A 117 -13.15 6.04 -5.27
N VAL A 118 -12.24 5.12 -5.59
CA VAL A 118 -11.44 5.21 -6.83
C VAL A 118 -12.08 4.50 -8.03
N THR A 119 -13.27 3.91 -7.88
CA THR A 119 -13.99 3.28 -8.99
C THR A 119 -14.65 4.30 -9.92
N THR A 120 -14.96 5.49 -9.41
CA THR A 120 -15.48 6.63 -10.19
C THR A 120 -14.55 7.83 -10.06
N HIS A 121 -14.48 8.67 -11.11
CA HIS A 121 -13.57 9.83 -11.15
C HIS A 121 -12.10 9.50 -10.81
N CYS A 122 -11.63 8.34 -11.29
CA CYS A 122 -10.36 7.72 -10.88
C CYS A 122 -9.17 8.68 -10.91
N GLU A 123 -8.98 9.40 -12.02
CA GLU A 123 -7.81 10.26 -12.22
C GLU A 123 -7.71 11.37 -11.17
N GLU A 124 -8.83 12.02 -10.85
CA GLU A 124 -8.87 13.07 -9.85
C GLU A 124 -8.60 12.50 -8.45
N ARG A 125 -9.27 11.40 -8.07
CA ARG A 125 -9.07 10.76 -6.76
C ARG A 125 -7.64 10.26 -6.60
N LEU A 126 -7.06 9.69 -7.66
CA LEU A 126 -5.68 9.24 -7.67
C LEU A 126 -4.67 10.38 -7.61
N ALA A 127 -4.95 11.51 -8.26
CA ALA A 127 -4.12 12.71 -8.13
C ALA A 127 -4.11 13.23 -6.68
N VAL A 128 -5.27 13.23 -6.01
CA VAL A 128 -5.39 13.59 -4.59
C VAL A 128 -4.60 12.62 -3.71
N ILE A 129 -4.82 11.31 -3.85
CA ILE A 129 -4.15 10.28 -3.05
C ILE A 129 -2.64 10.36 -3.24
N ARG A 130 -2.16 10.40 -4.49
CA ARG A 130 -0.72 10.50 -4.78
C ARG A 130 -0.09 11.74 -4.15
N THR A 131 -0.74 12.90 -4.28
CA THR A 131 -0.21 14.15 -3.74
C THR A 131 -0.14 14.09 -2.22
N ALA A 132 -1.23 13.66 -1.56
CA ALA A 132 -1.28 13.52 -0.11
C ALA A 132 -0.25 12.51 0.40
N TYR A 133 -0.13 11.35 -0.26
CA TYR A 133 0.75 10.27 0.18
C TYR A 133 2.23 10.64 0.01
N VAL A 134 2.61 11.24 -1.13
CA VAL A 134 3.99 11.72 -1.31
C VAL A 134 4.34 12.79 -0.29
N LEU A 135 3.42 13.73 0.00
CA LEU A 135 3.63 14.75 1.02
C LEU A 135 3.76 14.13 2.43
N ALA A 136 2.88 13.21 2.79
CA ALA A 136 2.90 12.50 4.06
C ALA A 136 4.21 11.74 4.26
N ALA A 137 4.65 11.01 3.23
CA ALA A 137 5.90 10.26 3.24
C ALA A 137 7.12 11.18 3.33
N PHE A 138 7.10 12.32 2.63
CA PHE A 138 8.15 13.32 2.74
C PHE A 138 8.26 13.88 4.16
N ILE A 139 7.14 14.30 4.76
CA ILE A 139 7.11 14.82 6.15
C ILE A 139 7.61 13.74 7.13
N ALA A 140 7.09 12.51 7.03
CA ALA A 140 7.54 11.41 7.86
C ALA A 140 9.03 11.10 7.66
N SER A 141 9.55 11.21 6.44
CA SER A 141 10.97 11.01 6.14
C SER A 141 11.86 12.07 6.77
N VAL A 142 11.46 13.35 6.69
CA VAL A 142 12.16 14.45 7.38
C VAL A 142 12.22 14.22 8.89
N LEU A 143 11.09 13.86 9.51
CA LEU A 143 11.03 13.56 10.94
C LEU A 143 11.91 12.34 11.30
N GLY A 144 11.91 11.29 10.48
CA GLY A 144 12.76 10.12 10.69
C GLY A 144 14.26 10.46 10.64
N ILE A 145 14.66 11.31 9.69
CA ILE A 145 16.05 11.79 9.56
C ILE A 145 16.44 12.67 10.75
N ILE A 146 15.58 13.60 11.16
CA ILE A 146 15.78 14.46 12.34
C ILE A 146 15.99 13.60 13.59
N GLY A 147 15.16 12.59 13.78
CA GLY A 147 15.28 11.63 14.88
C GLY A 147 16.59 10.85 14.83
N TYR A 148 16.97 10.33 13.66
CA TYR A 148 18.18 9.50 13.49
C TYR A 148 19.46 10.25 13.84
N PHE A 149 19.59 11.49 13.38
CA PHE A 149 20.75 12.33 13.68
C PHE A 149 20.64 13.06 15.03
N GLN A 150 19.65 12.71 15.85
CA GLN A 150 19.44 13.28 17.19
C GLN A 150 19.34 14.82 17.19
N ILE A 151 18.79 15.39 16.11
CA ILE A 151 18.56 16.85 15.98
C ILE A 151 17.40 17.29 16.90
N ALA A 152 16.50 16.36 17.23
CA ALA A 152 15.43 16.49 18.22
C ALA A 152 15.47 15.29 19.21
N PRO A 153 14.76 15.34 20.35
CA PRO A 153 14.75 14.24 21.33
C PRO A 153 14.49 12.88 20.68
N PRO A 154 15.41 11.90 20.84
CA PRO A 154 15.42 10.68 20.03
C PRO A 154 14.36 9.65 20.42
N ASP A 155 13.86 9.73 21.65
CA ASP A 155 12.98 8.74 22.29
C ASP A 155 11.65 8.54 21.55
N VAL A 156 11.14 9.58 20.89
CA VAL A 156 9.86 9.49 20.16
C VAL A 156 10.05 9.03 18.70
N LEU A 157 11.18 9.35 18.05
CA LEU A 157 11.36 9.16 16.60
C LEU A 157 12.25 7.96 16.23
N LEU A 158 12.89 7.33 17.22
CA LEU A 158 13.70 6.13 17.06
C LEU A 158 13.10 4.92 17.78
N SER A 159 13.47 3.73 17.30
CA SER A 159 13.33 2.47 18.05
C SER A 159 14.56 1.62 17.80
N ALA A 160 15.23 1.21 18.88
CA ALA A 160 16.47 0.42 18.84
C ALA A 160 17.53 1.01 17.88
N GLY A 161 17.73 2.34 17.93
CA GLY A 161 18.70 3.05 17.07
C GLY A 161 18.26 3.29 15.63
N ARG A 162 17.07 2.82 15.23
CA ARG A 162 16.56 2.89 13.86
C ARG A 162 15.50 3.98 13.72
N ALA A 163 15.45 4.64 12.56
CA ALA A 163 14.41 5.60 12.27
C ALA A 163 13.04 4.92 12.20
N ARG A 164 12.10 5.32 13.07
CA ARG A 164 10.69 4.94 12.99
C ARG A 164 9.77 6.12 12.68
N SER A 165 10.27 7.35 12.79
CA SER A 165 9.48 8.56 12.57
C SER A 165 8.20 8.54 13.44
N THR A 166 7.05 8.85 12.87
CA THR A 166 5.73 8.83 13.52
C THR A 166 5.08 7.43 13.54
N PHE A 167 5.87 6.36 13.36
CA PHE A 167 5.38 4.98 13.45
C PHE A 167 5.82 4.32 14.75
N LYS A 168 5.19 3.19 15.06
CA LYS A 168 5.55 2.36 16.22
C LYS A 168 6.82 1.55 15.98
N ASP A 169 7.02 1.06 14.76
CA ASP A 169 8.09 0.15 14.37
C ASP A 169 8.72 0.63 13.03
N PRO A 170 10.06 0.72 12.94
CA PRO A 170 10.78 0.95 11.68
C PRO A 170 10.40 0.01 10.54
N ASN A 171 10.00 -1.23 10.84
CA ASN A 171 9.53 -2.23 9.87
C ASN A 171 8.16 -1.87 9.27
N VAL A 172 7.41 -0.93 9.86
CA VAL A 172 6.18 -0.37 9.26
C VAL A 172 6.49 0.94 8.53
N PHE A 173 7.38 1.74 9.10
CA PHE A 173 7.82 3.02 8.51
C PHE A 173 8.48 2.83 7.15
N GLY A 174 9.45 1.92 7.03
CA GLY A 174 10.16 1.67 5.76
C GLY A 174 9.21 1.31 4.62
N PRO A 175 8.38 0.26 4.74
CA PRO A 175 7.47 -0.19 3.69
C PRO A 175 6.40 0.85 3.32
N TYR A 176 5.97 1.67 4.28
CA TYR A 176 5.05 2.79 4.02
C TYR A 176 5.60 3.79 2.97
N LEU A 177 6.92 3.95 2.88
CA LEU A 177 7.58 4.87 1.94
C LEU A 177 7.63 4.33 0.49
N VAL A 178 7.35 3.05 0.27
CA VAL A 178 7.57 2.39 -1.03
C VAL A 178 6.65 2.94 -2.12
N LEU A 179 5.34 3.01 -1.90
CA LEU A 179 4.42 3.56 -2.92
C LEU A 179 4.76 5.03 -3.29
N PRO A 180 5.04 5.94 -2.34
CA PRO A 180 5.58 7.28 -2.63
C PRO A 180 6.84 7.27 -3.49
N ILE A 181 7.81 6.40 -3.20
CA ILE A 181 9.03 6.22 -4.01
C ILE A 181 8.64 5.84 -5.45
N LEU A 182 7.76 4.86 -5.62
CA LEU A 182 7.28 4.43 -6.94
C LEU A 182 6.60 5.56 -7.70
N PHE A 183 5.74 6.36 -7.04
CA PHE A 183 5.12 7.52 -7.67
C PHE A 183 6.13 8.57 -8.12
N LEU A 184 7.19 8.82 -7.34
CA LEU A 184 8.25 9.77 -7.69
C LEU A 184 9.11 9.25 -8.85
N ILE A 185 9.53 7.98 -8.81
CA ILE A 185 10.26 7.33 -9.91
C ILE A 185 9.43 7.38 -11.19
N GLN A 186 8.16 6.99 -11.11
CA GLN A 186 7.24 7.04 -12.25
C GLN A 186 7.05 8.48 -12.78
N SER A 187 7.01 9.48 -11.90
CA SER A 187 6.98 10.91 -12.30
C SER A 187 8.19 11.26 -13.16
N ILE A 188 9.38 10.86 -12.72
CA ILE A 188 10.64 11.16 -13.40
C ILE A 188 10.68 10.48 -14.77
N ILE A 189 10.29 9.20 -14.84
CA ILE A 189 10.26 8.42 -16.07
C ILE A 189 9.25 9.00 -17.08
N LEU A 190 8.05 9.37 -16.64
CA LEU A 190 7.00 9.87 -17.54
C LEU A 190 7.19 11.35 -17.90
N ARG A 191 7.41 12.20 -16.90
CA ARG A 191 7.31 13.67 -17.00
C ARG A 191 8.66 14.39 -17.01
N GLY A 192 9.76 13.68 -16.77
CA GLY A 192 11.12 14.25 -16.77
C GLY A 192 11.65 14.56 -15.38
N LEU A 193 12.94 14.92 -15.33
CA LEU A 193 13.63 15.28 -14.10
C LEU A 193 13.12 16.64 -13.61
N ARG A 194 12.52 16.66 -12.42
CA ARG A 194 12.13 17.89 -11.72
C ARG A 194 12.85 17.92 -10.38
N LEU A 195 13.44 19.06 -10.04
CA LEU A 195 14.20 19.21 -8.80
C LEU A 195 13.35 18.83 -7.57
N THR A 196 12.08 19.24 -7.53
CA THR A 196 11.17 18.88 -6.43
C THR A 196 10.95 17.37 -6.30
N SER A 197 10.82 16.64 -7.43
CA SER A 197 10.69 15.19 -7.42
C SER A 197 11.99 14.49 -7.00
N LEU A 198 13.15 15.02 -7.42
CA LEU A 198 14.46 14.49 -7.06
C LEU A 198 14.76 14.70 -5.57
N LEU A 199 14.49 15.89 -5.03
CA LEU A 199 14.67 16.20 -3.62
C LEU A 199 13.74 15.35 -2.74
N ALA A 200 12.45 15.26 -3.09
CA ALA A 200 11.51 14.42 -2.37
C ALA A 200 11.93 12.95 -2.40
N LEU A 201 12.38 12.45 -3.55
CA LEU A 201 12.85 11.07 -3.70
C LEU A 201 14.11 10.83 -2.87
N GLY A 202 15.09 11.74 -2.91
CA GLY A 202 16.33 11.64 -2.14
C GLY A 202 16.06 11.58 -0.64
N VAL A 203 15.24 12.50 -0.11
CA VAL A 203 14.85 12.52 1.30
C VAL A 203 14.15 11.22 1.73
N ILE A 204 13.21 10.74 0.92
CA ILE A 204 12.48 9.50 1.22
C ILE A 204 13.41 8.27 1.16
N LEU A 205 14.33 8.21 0.20
CA LEU A 205 15.30 7.11 0.08
C LEU A 205 16.29 7.09 1.26
N VAL A 206 16.76 8.26 1.72
CA VAL A 206 17.59 8.36 2.93
C VAL A 206 16.82 7.81 4.12
N ALA A 207 15.58 8.25 4.34
CA ALA A 207 14.79 7.79 5.47
C ALA A 207 14.45 6.29 5.41
N LEU A 208 14.16 5.76 4.21
CA LEU A 208 14.02 4.32 3.98
C LEU A 208 15.29 3.56 4.39
N PHE A 209 16.46 4.06 4.01
CA PHE A 209 17.73 3.44 4.41
C PHE A 209 17.93 3.50 5.93
N LEU A 210 17.72 4.66 6.56
CA LEU A 210 17.87 4.85 8.01
C LEU A 210 16.81 4.10 8.84
N SER A 211 15.75 3.59 8.22
CA SER A 211 14.83 2.65 8.90
C SER A 211 15.50 1.31 9.22
N PHE A 212 16.61 0.96 8.54
CA PHE A 212 17.30 -0.34 8.64
C PHE A 212 16.36 -1.55 8.59
N SER A 213 15.22 -1.43 7.89
CA SER A 213 14.31 -2.54 7.64
C SER A 213 14.76 -3.29 6.39
N ARG A 214 15.39 -4.45 6.58
CA ARG A 214 15.80 -5.35 5.49
C ARG A 214 14.61 -5.74 4.61
N GLY A 215 13.46 -5.98 5.24
CA GLY A 215 12.18 -6.22 4.56
C GLY A 215 11.80 -5.06 3.66
N ALA A 216 11.84 -3.82 4.18
CA ALA A 216 11.50 -2.62 3.42
C ALA A 216 12.46 -2.36 2.24
N TRP A 217 13.76 -2.65 2.40
CA TRP A 217 14.73 -2.53 1.32
C TRP A 217 14.42 -3.54 0.21
N GLY A 218 14.18 -4.81 0.57
CA GLY A 218 13.76 -5.85 -0.37
C GLY A 218 12.44 -5.51 -1.05
N HIS A 219 11.45 -5.06 -0.29
CA HIS A 219 10.14 -4.58 -0.77
C HIS A 219 10.31 -3.45 -1.80
N SER A 220 11.17 -2.46 -1.50
CA SER A 220 11.44 -1.33 -2.39
C SER A 220 12.04 -1.77 -3.71
N VAL A 221 13.08 -2.63 -3.67
CA VAL A 221 13.75 -3.15 -4.86
C VAL A 221 12.79 -3.99 -5.70
N LEU A 222 12.07 -4.93 -5.07
CA LEU A 222 11.12 -5.80 -5.74
C LEU A 222 9.99 -5.00 -6.41
N SER A 223 9.46 -4.01 -5.70
CA SER A 223 8.39 -3.15 -6.23
C SER A 223 8.90 -2.26 -7.37
N ALA A 224 10.07 -1.63 -7.22
CA ALA A 224 10.65 -0.79 -8.27
C ALA A 224 10.97 -1.60 -9.53
N ALA A 225 11.58 -2.78 -9.37
CA ALA A 225 11.87 -3.70 -10.48
C ALA A 225 10.59 -4.15 -11.18
N THR A 226 9.56 -4.54 -10.42
CA THR A 226 8.25 -4.93 -10.96
C THR A 226 7.61 -3.78 -11.74
N MET A 227 7.59 -2.57 -11.17
CA MET A 227 7.05 -1.38 -11.82
C MET A 227 7.78 -1.08 -13.14
N VAL A 228 9.12 -1.09 -13.12
CA VAL A 228 9.95 -0.83 -14.30
C VAL A 228 9.72 -1.90 -15.38
N ALA A 229 9.69 -3.18 -15.00
CA ALA A 229 9.42 -4.28 -15.92
C ALA A 229 8.04 -4.15 -16.58
N LEU A 230 7.00 -3.86 -15.78
CA LEU A 230 5.64 -3.64 -16.30
C LEU A 230 5.58 -2.42 -17.24
N MET A 231 6.21 -1.30 -16.88
CA MET A 231 6.29 -0.13 -17.76
C MET A 231 7.04 -0.43 -19.06
N PHE A 232 8.09 -1.25 -19.01
CA PHE A 232 8.88 -1.63 -20.17
C PHE A 232 8.10 -2.56 -21.11
N ILE A 233 7.43 -3.58 -20.58
CA ILE A 233 6.64 -4.56 -21.35
C ILE A 233 5.39 -3.91 -21.92
N THR A 234 4.74 -3.03 -21.15
CA THR A 234 3.50 -2.38 -21.59
C THR A 234 3.74 -1.18 -22.49
N THR A 235 4.95 -0.69 -22.75
CA THR A 235 5.12 0.48 -23.63
C THR A 235 5.38 0.08 -25.09
N PRO A 236 4.62 0.61 -26.08
CA PRO A 236 4.88 0.31 -27.48
C PRO A 236 6.11 1.05 -28.03
N SER A 237 6.51 2.16 -27.40
CA SER A 237 7.54 3.07 -27.90
C SER A 237 8.97 2.62 -27.57
N ALA A 238 9.79 2.37 -28.59
CA ALA A 238 11.23 2.07 -28.43
C ALA A 238 12.00 3.21 -27.75
N ARG A 239 11.66 4.46 -28.07
CA ARG A 239 12.24 5.64 -27.41
C ARG A 239 11.92 5.67 -25.92
N PHE A 240 10.70 5.29 -25.55
CA PHE A 240 10.31 5.22 -24.15
C PHE A 240 11.00 4.06 -23.42
N ARG A 241 11.18 2.91 -24.07
CA ARG A 241 11.99 1.80 -23.54
C ARG A 241 13.43 2.22 -23.27
N ALA A 242 14.08 2.87 -24.24
CA ALA A 242 15.44 3.40 -24.06
C ALA A 242 15.53 4.40 -22.90
N ARG A 243 14.53 5.30 -22.78
CA ARG A 243 14.44 6.23 -21.64
C ARG A 243 14.32 5.50 -20.30
N ILE A 244 13.48 4.47 -20.20
CA ILE A 244 13.38 3.63 -18.99
C ILE A 244 14.75 3.02 -18.67
N THR A 245 15.42 2.41 -19.64
CA THR A 245 16.73 1.77 -19.45
C THR A 245 17.77 2.75 -18.90
N VAL A 246 17.92 3.91 -19.56
CA VAL A 246 18.89 4.94 -19.15
C VAL A 246 18.56 5.48 -17.75
N LEU A 247 17.30 5.84 -17.49
CA LEU A 247 16.91 6.39 -16.19
C LEU A 247 17.02 5.37 -15.06
N THR A 248 16.76 4.08 -15.34
CA THR A 248 16.92 3.01 -14.35
C THR A 248 18.40 2.81 -14.01
N GLY A 249 19.29 2.79 -15.01
CA GLY A 249 20.73 2.71 -14.79
C GLY A 249 21.27 3.92 -14.01
N ALA A 250 20.86 5.14 -14.40
CA ALA A 250 21.22 6.35 -13.69
C ALA A 250 20.70 6.38 -12.24
N ALA A 251 19.46 5.92 -12.01
CA ALA A 251 18.90 5.81 -10.68
C ALA A 251 19.67 4.80 -9.82
N GLY A 252 20.05 3.65 -10.38
CA GLY A 252 20.89 2.66 -9.70
C GLY A 252 22.24 3.23 -9.27
N ALA A 253 22.91 3.96 -10.17
CA ALA A 253 24.16 4.65 -9.86
C ALA A 253 23.99 5.73 -8.77
N ALA A 254 22.90 6.52 -8.84
CA ALA A 254 22.59 7.54 -7.85
C ALA A 254 22.30 6.94 -6.47
N VAL A 255 21.58 5.82 -6.40
CA VAL A 255 21.35 5.08 -5.14
C VAL A 255 22.66 4.55 -4.59
N ALA A 256 23.52 3.93 -5.42
CA ALA A 256 24.82 3.44 -4.98
C ALA A 256 25.70 4.58 -4.42
N MET A 257 25.71 5.74 -5.08
CA MET A 257 26.39 6.94 -4.61
C MET A 257 25.82 7.44 -3.28
N LEU A 258 24.49 7.52 -3.16
CA LEU A 258 23.82 7.92 -1.92
C LEU A 258 24.18 6.99 -0.76
N LEU A 259 24.16 5.67 -0.99
CA LEU A 259 24.55 4.68 0.00
C LEU A 259 26.03 4.84 0.39
N GLY A 260 26.93 5.05 -0.58
CA GLY A 260 28.34 5.33 -0.29
C GLY A 260 28.55 6.59 0.57
N ILE A 261 27.77 7.65 0.32
CA ILE A 261 27.80 8.87 1.15
C ILE A 261 27.30 8.56 2.56
N LEU A 262 26.16 7.86 2.70
CA LEU A 262 25.60 7.53 4.00
C LEU A 262 26.54 6.63 4.82
N LEU A 263 27.15 5.63 4.18
CA LEU A 263 28.13 4.71 4.79
C LEU A 263 29.50 5.37 5.04
N SER A 264 29.70 6.63 4.66
CA SER A 264 30.86 7.40 5.11
C SER A 264 30.64 8.05 6.49
N LEU A 265 29.40 8.04 6.99
CA LEU A 265 29.05 8.57 8.31
C LEU A 265 29.21 7.47 9.38
N PRO A 266 30.07 7.62 10.40
CA PRO A 266 30.32 6.58 11.39
C PRO A 266 29.04 6.07 12.09
N ALA A 267 28.11 6.97 12.43
CA ALA A 267 26.84 6.63 13.05
C ALA A 267 25.93 5.74 12.18
N VAL A 268 26.08 5.80 10.86
CA VAL A 268 25.33 4.94 9.92
C VAL A 268 26.07 3.62 9.72
N THR A 269 27.39 3.66 9.57
CA THR A 269 28.21 2.47 9.33
C THR A 269 28.16 1.49 10.50
N THR A 270 28.23 1.97 11.75
CA THR A 270 28.10 1.11 12.93
C THR A 270 26.75 0.39 12.95
N MET A 271 25.65 1.09 12.71
CA MET A 271 24.31 0.48 12.61
C MET A 271 24.21 -0.48 11.42
N PHE A 272 24.84 -0.15 10.29
CA PHE A 272 24.88 -1.02 9.13
C PHE A 272 25.64 -2.31 9.42
N GLU A 273 26.80 -2.27 10.07
CA GLU A 273 27.58 -3.46 10.43
C GLU A 273 26.82 -4.39 11.37
N GLU A 274 26.10 -3.83 12.36
CA GLU A 274 25.24 -4.61 13.27
C GLU A 274 24.08 -5.32 12.55
N ARG A 275 23.57 -4.73 11.46
CA ARG A 275 22.31 -5.17 10.80
C ARG A 275 22.51 -5.79 9.40
N ALA A 276 23.67 -5.63 8.79
CA ALA A 276 23.99 -6.14 7.44
C ALA A 276 24.22 -7.66 7.42
N THR A 277 24.33 -8.29 8.59
CA THR A 277 24.38 -9.74 8.71
C THR A 277 23.04 -10.36 8.26
N LEU A 278 23.11 -11.16 7.19
CA LEU A 278 21.98 -11.84 6.55
C LEU A 278 21.18 -12.70 7.55
N VAL A 279 21.89 -13.34 8.49
CA VAL A 279 21.32 -14.18 9.54
C VAL A 279 21.54 -13.50 10.88
N GLN A 280 20.44 -13.22 11.57
CA GLN A 280 20.49 -12.74 12.96
C GLN A 280 20.45 -13.94 13.91
N SER A 281 20.99 -13.78 15.12
CA SER A 281 21.04 -14.87 16.11
C SER A 281 19.65 -15.38 16.52
N TYR A 282 18.62 -14.52 16.50
CA TYR A 282 17.23 -14.91 16.77
C TYR A 282 16.54 -15.60 15.58
N ASP A 283 17.09 -15.50 14.38
CA ASP A 283 16.53 -16.12 13.18
C ASP A 283 16.89 -17.61 13.07
N THR A 284 17.97 -18.06 13.71
CA THR A 284 18.58 -19.39 13.51
C THR A 284 18.80 -20.16 14.81
N GLY A 285 19.19 -21.43 14.69
CA GLY A 285 19.34 -22.36 15.82
C GLY A 285 18.11 -23.25 16.03
N SER A 286 18.22 -24.19 16.97
CA SER A 286 17.17 -25.17 17.27
C SER A 286 15.90 -24.53 17.86
N SER A 287 15.98 -23.32 18.40
CA SER A 287 14.87 -22.50 18.89
C SER A 287 14.70 -21.18 18.11
N GLY A 288 15.41 -21.03 16.99
CA GLY A 288 15.32 -19.83 16.15
C GLY A 288 14.00 -19.73 15.40
N ARG A 289 13.65 -18.51 15.00
CA ARG A 289 12.37 -18.19 14.34
C ARG A 289 12.02 -19.13 13.18
N PHE A 290 12.94 -19.37 12.25
CA PHE A 290 12.66 -20.20 11.07
C PHE A 290 12.40 -21.68 11.42
N THR A 291 13.13 -22.21 12.40
CA THR A 291 12.90 -23.57 12.92
C THR A 291 11.53 -23.67 13.59
N THR A 292 11.16 -22.65 14.37
CA THR A 292 9.84 -22.58 15.02
C THR A 292 8.71 -22.48 14.00
N GLN A 293 8.84 -21.64 12.98
CA GLN A 293 7.87 -21.56 11.88
C GLN A 293 7.71 -22.92 11.16
N PHE A 294 8.82 -23.62 10.89
CA PHE A 294 8.77 -24.93 10.24
C PHE A 294 8.02 -25.97 11.08
N ARG A 295 8.26 -26.01 12.41
CA ARG A 295 7.49 -26.87 13.32
C ARG A 295 6.02 -26.48 13.37
N ALA A 296 5.75 -25.18 13.44
CA ALA A 296 4.39 -24.65 13.47
C ALA A 296 3.60 -25.07 12.23
N TRP A 297 4.20 -25.05 11.02
CA TRP A 297 3.55 -25.59 9.83
C TRP A 297 3.08 -27.05 9.98
N GLY A 298 3.83 -27.89 10.71
CA GLY A 298 3.42 -29.28 11.00
C GLY A 298 2.29 -29.39 12.01
N GLN A 299 2.12 -28.39 12.88
CA GLN A 299 1.13 -28.37 13.97
C GLN A 299 -0.17 -27.64 13.61
N ILE A 300 -0.29 -27.06 12.41
CA ILE A 300 -1.54 -26.38 12.00
C ILE A 300 -2.77 -27.30 12.04
N PHE A 301 -2.56 -28.62 11.91
CA PHE A 301 -3.62 -29.63 11.94
C PHE A 301 -4.22 -29.83 13.33
N ASP A 302 -3.48 -29.47 14.38
CA ASP A 302 -3.96 -29.52 15.76
C ASP A 302 -4.87 -28.32 16.08
N TYR A 303 -4.86 -27.28 15.23
CA TYR A 303 -5.59 -26.01 15.44
C TYR A 303 -6.48 -25.64 14.24
N PRO A 304 -7.51 -26.44 13.89
CA PRO A 304 -8.38 -26.16 12.75
C PRO A 304 -9.13 -24.83 12.86
N ASN A 305 -9.53 -24.44 14.07
CA ASN A 305 -10.13 -23.12 14.37
C ASN A 305 -9.09 -22.05 14.72
N GLY A 306 -7.80 -22.38 14.64
CA GLY A 306 -6.71 -21.51 15.10
C GLY A 306 -6.56 -21.54 16.62
N MET A 307 -5.51 -20.89 17.10
CA MET A 307 -5.29 -20.59 18.52
C MET A 307 -5.99 -19.29 18.94
N GLY A 308 -6.31 -18.44 17.97
CA GLY A 308 -6.82 -17.10 18.19
C GLY A 308 -5.74 -16.02 18.09
N PRO A 309 -6.16 -14.75 18.00
CA PRO A 309 -5.25 -13.63 17.77
C PRO A 309 -4.20 -13.47 18.87
N LEU A 310 -2.97 -13.17 18.47
CA LEU A 310 -1.81 -12.95 19.36
C LEU A 310 -1.44 -14.15 20.26
N GLN A 311 -2.04 -15.33 20.06
CA GLN A 311 -1.72 -16.50 20.88
C GLN A 311 -0.48 -17.26 20.39
N TYR A 312 -0.09 -17.11 19.12
CA TYR A 312 1.11 -17.75 18.56
C TYR A 312 2.36 -17.46 19.40
N ALA A 313 2.64 -16.19 19.68
CA ALA A 313 3.83 -15.79 20.44
C ALA A 313 3.79 -16.29 21.89
N ARG A 314 2.61 -16.48 22.48
CA ARG A 314 2.46 -17.07 23.82
C ARG A 314 2.75 -18.56 23.84
N HIS A 315 2.38 -19.25 22.77
CA HIS A 315 2.60 -20.68 22.64
C HIS A 315 4.06 -21.01 22.25
N PHE A 316 4.61 -20.29 21.28
CA PHE A 316 5.92 -20.58 20.68
C PHE A 316 7.06 -19.68 21.19
N GLY A 317 6.76 -18.66 22.00
CA GLY A 317 7.75 -17.73 22.58
C GLY A 317 8.29 -16.67 21.63
N LEU A 318 7.91 -16.69 20.34
CA LEU A 318 8.35 -15.75 19.30
C LEU A 318 7.17 -15.40 18.38
N ASP A 319 7.14 -14.18 17.86
CA ASP A 319 6.18 -13.79 16.84
C ASP A 319 6.40 -14.56 15.53
N PRO A 320 5.33 -14.86 14.77
CA PRO A 320 5.44 -15.66 13.57
C PRO A 320 6.20 -14.92 12.46
N HIS A 321 6.13 -13.59 12.39
CA HIS A 321 6.72 -12.78 11.30
C HIS A 321 6.52 -13.38 9.90
N ASN A 322 5.33 -13.95 9.68
CA ASN A 322 4.92 -14.56 8.43
C ASN A 322 3.39 -14.54 8.42
N ASP A 323 2.79 -13.68 7.61
CA ASP A 323 1.35 -13.45 7.56
C ASP A 323 0.58 -14.69 7.13
N TYR A 324 1.19 -15.48 6.24
CA TYR A 324 0.59 -16.69 5.70
C TYR A 324 0.45 -17.77 6.78
N LEU A 325 1.48 -17.95 7.61
CA LEU A 325 1.43 -18.84 8.77
C LEU A 325 0.52 -18.25 9.85
N ASN A 326 0.67 -16.95 10.15
CA ASN A 326 -0.12 -16.29 11.19
C ASN A 326 -1.62 -16.35 10.87
N ALA A 327 -2.02 -16.28 9.61
CA ALA A 327 -3.42 -16.41 9.21
C ALA A 327 -4.05 -17.75 9.64
N PHE A 328 -3.30 -18.86 9.64
CA PHE A 328 -3.80 -20.14 10.16
C PHE A 328 -3.95 -20.13 11.68
N TYR A 329 -2.99 -19.56 12.39
CA TYR A 329 -3.01 -19.57 13.85
C TYR A 329 -3.96 -18.53 14.45
N ALA A 330 -3.99 -17.32 13.92
CA ALA A 330 -4.83 -16.24 14.41
C ALA A 330 -6.29 -16.39 13.98
N ASN A 331 -6.56 -16.96 12.79
CA ASN A 331 -7.89 -16.92 12.16
C ASN A 331 -8.40 -18.32 11.74
N GLY A 332 -7.72 -19.38 12.18
CA GLY A 332 -8.02 -20.76 11.82
C GLY A 332 -7.83 -21.07 10.35
N TRP A 333 -8.22 -22.27 9.94
CA TRP A 333 -8.12 -22.71 8.55
C TRP A 333 -8.94 -21.86 7.59
N ILE A 334 -10.09 -21.34 8.05
CA ILE A 334 -10.89 -20.39 7.28
C ILE A 334 -10.03 -19.19 6.90
N GLY A 335 -9.37 -18.56 7.88
CA GLY A 335 -8.52 -17.42 7.59
C GLY A 335 -7.23 -17.78 6.86
N GLY A 336 -6.60 -18.90 7.23
CA GLY A 336 -5.37 -19.42 6.62
C GLY A 336 -5.51 -19.77 5.14
N VAL A 337 -6.70 -20.20 4.68
CA VAL A 337 -6.98 -20.40 3.25
C VAL A 337 -7.45 -19.11 2.57
N THR A 338 -8.26 -18.30 3.27
CA THR A 338 -8.86 -17.10 2.68
C THR A 338 -7.83 -16.00 2.44
N TYR A 339 -6.85 -15.81 3.33
CA TYR A 339 -5.84 -14.77 3.16
C TYR A 339 -4.93 -14.99 1.93
N PRO A 340 -4.32 -16.18 1.72
CA PRO A 340 -3.61 -16.46 0.48
C PRO A 340 -4.51 -16.36 -0.75
N THR A 341 -5.77 -16.80 -0.66
CA THR A 341 -6.74 -16.66 -1.75
C THR A 341 -6.99 -15.18 -2.09
N LEU A 342 -7.17 -14.32 -1.08
CA LEU A 342 -7.30 -12.88 -1.24
C LEU A 342 -6.08 -12.27 -1.93
N VAL A 343 -4.87 -12.65 -1.53
CA VAL A 343 -3.62 -12.19 -2.15
C VAL A 343 -3.56 -12.61 -3.62
N LEU A 344 -3.76 -13.90 -3.91
CA LEU A 344 -3.67 -14.45 -5.27
C LEU A 344 -4.74 -13.87 -6.21
N VAL A 345 -5.99 -13.76 -5.74
CA VAL A 345 -7.08 -13.17 -6.53
C VAL A 345 -6.82 -11.69 -6.78
N THR A 346 -6.33 -10.94 -5.78
CA THR A 346 -6.00 -9.52 -5.94
C THR A 346 -4.87 -9.32 -6.97
N LEU A 347 -3.82 -10.13 -6.91
CA LEU A 347 -2.75 -10.13 -7.91
C LEU A 347 -3.29 -10.48 -9.30
N PHE A 348 -4.12 -11.51 -9.42
CA PHE A 348 -4.71 -11.89 -10.71
C PHE A 348 -5.59 -10.78 -11.31
N VAL A 349 -6.50 -10.21 -10.53
CA VAL A 349 -7.41 -9.15 -10.97
C VAL A 349 -6.63 -7.89 -11.35
N GLY A 350 -5.67 -7.49 -10.51
CA GLY A 350 -4.79 -6.35 -10.79
C GLY A 350 -3.98 -6.55 -12.07
N PHE A 351 -3.36 -7.72 -12.24
CA PHE A 351 -2.58 -8.04 -13.45
C PHE A 351 -3.43 -8.01 -14.71
N ARG A 352 -4.65 -8.56 -14.69
CA ARG A 352 -5.58 -8.47 -15.83
C ARG A 352 -5.93 -7.03 -16.17
N ALA A 353 -6.18 -6.19 -15.17
CA ALA A 353 -6.48 -4.78 -15.38
C ALA A 353 -5.28 -3.99 -15.94
N LEU A 354 -4.05 -4.37 -15.58
CA LEU A 354 -2.83 -3.78 -16.13
C LEU A 354 -2.68 -3.97 -17.64
N LEU A 355 -3.28 -5.00 -18.23
CA LEU A 355 -3.22 -5.28 -19.67
C LEU A 355 -4.16 -4.38 -20.49
N VAL A 356 -5.03 -3.62 -19.84
CA VAL A 356 -5.98 -2.72 -20.50
C VAL A 356 -5.45 -1.28 -20.46
N ARG A 357 -5.52 -0.59 -21.61
CA ARG A 357 -5.15 0.82 -21.71
C ARG A 357 -6.23 1.70 -21.08
N THR A 358 -5.86 2.44 -20.05
CA THR A 358 -6.70 3.47 -19.43
C THR A 358 -5.83 4.66 -19.03
N PRO A 359 -6.39 5.87 -18.88
CA PRO A 359 -5.65 7.03 -18.38
C PRO A 359 -5.00 6.81 -17.00
N TRP A 360 -5.61 5.98 -16.15
CA TRP A 360 -5.10 5.64 -14.82
C TRP A 360 -4.18 4.41 -14.79
N GLN A 361 -3.93 3.75 -15.93
CA GLN A 361 -3.03 2.57 -16.01
C GLN A 361 -1.67 2.82 -15.32
N PRO A 362 -1.00 3.98 -15.45
CA PRO A 362 0.25 4.23 -14.73
C PRO A 362 0.11 4.14 -13.21
N TYR A 363 -0.97 4.68 -12.64
CA TYR A 363 -1.22 4.59 -11.19
C TYR A 363 -1.41 3.14 -10.76
N LEU A 364 -2.17 2.36 -11.54
CA LEU A 364 -2.36 0.94 -11.28
C LEU A 364 -1.03 0.16 -11.33
N VAL A 365 -0.12 0.48 -12.27
CA VAL A 365 1.21 -0.16 -12.34
C VAL A 365 2.00 0.06 -11.04
N ALA A 366 2.02 1.29 -10.51
CA ALA A 366 2.73 1.61 -9.27
C ALA A 366 2.07 0.94 -8.05
N VAL A 367 0.75 1.02 -7.94
CA VAL A 367 -0.02 0.41 -6.84
C VAL A 367 0.12 -1.12 -6.85
N TYR A 368 0.01 -1.75 -8.01
CA TYR A 368 0.17 -3.19 -8.17
C TYR A 368 1.58 -3.64 -7.77
N ALA A 369 2.60 -2.94 -8.23
CA ALA A 369 3.98 -3.26 -7.90
C ALA A 369 4.27 -3.12 -6.39
N ALA A 370 3.75 -2.05 -5.75
CA ALA A 370 3.83 -1.88 -4.31
C ALA A 370 3.10 -3.00 -3.56
N TYR A 371 1.87 -3.36 -3.98
CA TYR A 371 1.09 -4.45 -3.38
C TYR A 371 1.81 -5.80 -3.50
N PHE A 372 2.31 -6.13 -4.69
CA PHE A 372 3.10 -7.35 -4.94
C PHE A 372 4.32 -7.44 -4.02
N GLY A 373 5.02 -6.32 -3.87
CA GLY A 373 6.13 -6.23 -2.95
C GLY A 373 5.72 -6.39 -1.48
N THR A 374 4.61 -5.77 -1.04
CA THR A 374 4.12 -5.87 0.35
C THR A 374 3.71 -7.30 0.70
N VAL A 375 2.96 -7.98 -0.17
CA VAL A 375 2.57 -9.38 0.09
C VAL A 375 3.77 -10.33 0.06
N SER A 376 4.84 -9.97 -0.67
CA SER A 376 6.10 -10.71 -0.65
C SER A 376 6.88 -10.48 0.65
N GLU A 377 6.86 -9.25 1.18
CA GLU A 377 7.41 -8.94 2.51
C GLU A 377 6.65 -9.66 3.63
N GLY A 378 5.35 -9.92 3.44
CA GLY A 378 4.51 -10.72 4.35
C GLY A 378 5.01 -12.14 4.65
N PHE A 379 5.97 -12.68 3.90
CA PHE A 379 6.63 -13.95 4.24
C PHE A 379 7.64 -13.83 5.40
N ILE A 380 8.12 -12.62 5.69
CA ILE A 380 9.22 -12.37 6.64
C ILE A 380 8.92 -11.28 7.69
N VAL A 381 7.85 -10.49 7.50
CA VAL A 381 7.40 -9.42 8.41
C VAL A 381 5.87 -9.47 8.50
N GLY A 382 5.31 -9.12 9.66
CA GLY A 382 3.87 -8.99 9.88
C GLY A 382 3.29 -7.75 9.18
N THR A 383 2.47 -7.91 8.12
CA THR A 383 1.89 -6.78 7.36
C THR A 383 0.39 -6.59 7.57
N GLU A 384 -0.26 -7.50 8.27
CA GLU A 384 -1.72 -7.64 8.33
C GLU A 384 -2.46 -6.48 9.01
N HIS A 385 -1.75 -5.67 9.81
CA HIS A 385 -2.29 -4.47 10.49
C HIS A 385 -1.71 -3.16 9.92
N TRP A 386 -1.08 -3.21 8.75
CA TRP A 386 -0.55 -2.02 8.09
C TRP A 386 -1.66 -1.27 7.35
N ARG A 387 -1.95 -0.02 7.73
CA ARG A 387 -2.95 0.83 7.04
C ARG A 387 -2.73 0.89 5.52
N HIS A 388 -1.46 0.94 5.12
CA HIS A 388 -1.09 1.03 3.72
C HIS A 388 -1.29 -0.27 2.93
N TYR A 389 -1.29 -1.45 3.58
CA TYR A 389 -1.71 -2.71 2.95
C TYR A 389 -3.15 -2.62 2.45
N TYR A 390 -4.07 -2.13 3.29
CA TYR A 390 -5.49 -2.02 2.95
C TYR A 390 -5.78 -0.89 1.96
N LEU A 391 -5.02 0.19 2.01
CA LEU A 391 -5.04 1.21 0.96
C LEU A 391 -4.64 0.58 -0.38
N LEU A 392 -3.50 -0.13 -0.46
CA LEU A 392 -3.05 -0.79 -1.68
C LEU A 392 -4.08 -1.80 -2.20
N LEU A 393 -4.60 -2.66 -1.32
CA LEU A 393 -5.65 -3.62 -1.64
C LEU A 393 -6.89 -2.95 -2.24
N GLY A 394 -7.39 -1.90 -1.58
CA GLY A 394 -8.52 -1.12 -2.04
C GLY A 394 -8.27 -0.47 -3.41
N LEU A 395 -7.10 0.12 -3.60
CA LEU A 395 -6.72 0.73 -4.88
C LEU A 395 -6.62 -0.28 -6.02
N VAL A 396 -6.03 -1.47 -5.80
CA VAL A 396 -5.97 -2.52 -6.83
C VAL A 396 -7.37 -2.90 -7.30
N TRP A 397 -8.28 -3.17 -6.38
CA TRP A 397 -9.66 -3.56 -6.71
C TRP A 397 -10.48 -2.45 -7.35
N GLY A 398 -10.43 -1.24 -6.78
CA GLY A 398 -11.19 -0.10 -7.31
C GLY A 398 -10.76 0.30 -8.72
N LEU A 399 -9.44 0.33 -8.98
CA LEU A 399 -8.91 0.61 -10.31
C LEU A 399 -9.18 -0.51 -11.30
N SER A 400 -9.18 -1.77 -10.86
CA SER A 400 -9.55 -2.91 -11.71
C SER A 400 -11.03 -2.87 -12.11
N ALA A 401 -11.92 -2.51 -11.17
CA ALA A 401 -13.33 -2.31 -11.45
C ALA A 401 -13.55 -1.14 -12.43
N ALA A 402 -12.88 -0.02 -12.22
CA ALA A 402 -12.91 1.12 -13.14
C ALA A 402 -12.43 0.75 -14.56
N THR A 403 -11.35 -0.02 -14.65
CA THR A 403 -10.80 -0.50 -15.93
C THR A 403 -11.80 -1.39 -16.68
N GLU A 404 -12.48 -2.32 -15.98
CA GLU A 404 -13.52 -3.15 -16.59
C GLU A 404 -14.72 -2.31 -17.04
N ASN A 405 -15.11 -1.28 -16.27
CA ASN A 405 -16.16 -0.33 -16.67
C ASN A 405 -15.79 0.41 -17.96
N ALA A 406 -14.56 0.91 -18.05
CA ALA A 406 -14.06 1.59 -19.25
C ALA A 406 -14.04 0.65 -20.46
N ARG A 407 -13.58 -0.60 -20.29
CA ARG A 407 -13.59 -1.61 -21.36
C ARG A 407 -15.01 -1.90 -21.85
N ARG A 408 -15.97 -2.07 -20.94
CA ARG A 408 -17.38 -2.33 -21.29
C ARG A 408 -18.03 -1.14 -21.99
N ALA A 409 -17.74 0.08 -21.54
CA ALA A 409 -18.25 1.29 -22.18
C ALA A 409 -17.75 1.41 -23.63
N ALA A 410 -16.45 1.16 -23.86
CA ALA A 410 -15.85 1.16 -25.19
C ALA A 410 -16.48 0.10 -26.12
N ILE A 411 -16.73 -1.12 -25.64
CA ILE A 411 -17.40 -2.18 -26.41
C ILE A 411 -18.84 -1.79 -26.76
N ALA A 412 -19.54 -1.13 -25.83
CA ALA A 412 -20.94 -0.71 -26.02
C ALA A 412 -21.09 0.54 -26.91
N GLY A 413 -20.01 1.03 -27.55
CA GLY A 413 -20.04 2.25 -28.36
C GLY A 413 -20.35 3.53 -27.57
N ARG A 414 -20.25 3.48 -26.24
CA ARG A 414 -20.38 4.67 -25.39
C ARG A 414 -19.00 5.29 -25.31
N GLU A 415 -18.76 6.35 -26.07
CA GLU A 415 -17.52 7.12 -25.95
C GLU A 415 -17.36 7.56 -24.49
N PHE A 416 -16.34 7.00 -23.83
CA PHE A 416 -15.78 7.61 -22.65
C PHE A 416 -15.20 8.92 -23.15
N ALA A 417 -15.72 10.06 -22.68
CA ALA A 417 -15.22 11.38 -23.04
C ALA A 417 -13.72 11.46 -22.74
N ALA A 418 -12.90 11.12 -23.74
CA ALA A 418 -11.46 11.19 -23.66
C ALA A 418 -11.13 12.67 -23.76
N LEU A 419 -10.67 13.25 -22.65
CA LEU A 419 -10.04 14.56 -22.68
C LEU A 419 -8.82 14.51 -23.62
N PRO A 420 -8.54 15.61 -24.34
CA PRO A 420 -7.56 15.63 -25.44
C PRO A 420 -6.15 15.23 -24.96
N ARG A 421 -5.45 14.56 -25.88
CA ARG A 421 -4.15 13.86 -25.73
C ARG A 421 -3.01 14.72 -25.20
#